data_AF-A0A497N583-F1
#
_entry.id   AF-A0A497N583-F1
#
_cell.length_a   1.000
_cell.length_b   1.000
_cell.length_c   1.000
_cell.angle_alpha   90.00
_cell.angle_beta   90.00
_cell.angle_gamma   90.00
#
_symmetry.space_group_name_H-M   'P 1'
#
loop_
_entity.id
_entity.type
_entity.pdbx_description
1 polymer ?
#
loop_
_entity_poly.entity_id
_entity_poly.type
_entity_poly.pdbx_seq_one_letter_code
_entity_poly.pdbx_strand_id
1 'polypeptide(L)'
;MEKEDLLTYCGRYGGSCARYRGYTAFRAAAALLAEICDAHGFRYWMPKEVKEFNYDEFRKGLEFFSKEDTWLVCPACCKGGGGGPPDCVRDCCQRHGVDVCFECPEFPCDRVKGDKDMLKRAGEYRRLGREGWLRRAAEKAERGFEFHTGKCYRVCVEDGKLKSSCD
;
A
#
# COMPACT_ATOMS: atom_id res chain seq x y z
N MET A 1 12.34 8.42 7.91
CA MET A 1 11.90 7.25 8.69
C MET A 1 12.89 6.15 8.38
N GLU A 2 13.50 5.63 9.43
CA GLU A 2 14.39 4.48 9.34
C GLU A 2 13.57 3.20 9.11
N LYS A 3 14.24 2.08 8.79
CA LYS A 3 13.56 0.81 8.49
C LYS A 3 12.73 0.33 9.68
N GLU A 4 13.23 0.56 10.89
CA GLU A 4 12.63 0.20 12.16
C GLU A 4 11.28 0.91 12.37
N ASP A 5 11.19 2.19 11.98
CA ASP A 5 9.99 3.00 12.11
C ASP A 5 8.83 2.50 11.21
N LEU A 6 9.17 1.75 10.15
CA LEU A 6 8.22 1.21 9.20
C LEU A 6 7.64 -0.14 9.64
N LEU A 7 8.13 -0.74 10.73
CA LEU A 7 7.51 -1.93 11.30
C LEU A 7 6.12 -1.59 11.85
N THR A 8 5.09 -2.34 11.44
CA THR A 8 3.72 -2.10 11.91
C THR A 8 3.38 -2.97 13.12
N TYR A 9 2.39 -2.56 13.91
CA TYR A 9 1.92 -3.33 15.08
C TYR A 9 1.47 -4.76 14.74
N CYS A 10 0.94 -4.99 13.53
CA CYS A 10 0.54 -6.33 13.07
C CYS A 10 1.68 -7.11 12.39
N GLY A 11 2.92 -6.61 12.46
CA GLY A 11 4.09 -7.23 11.85
C GLY A 11 4.12 -7.13 10.33
N ARG A 12 3.45 -6.15 9.73
CA ARG A 12 3.69 -5.75 8.32
C ARG A 12 4.81 -4.73 8.26
N TYR A 13 5.11 -4.26 7.06
CA TYR A 13 6.14 -3.27 6.81
C TYR A 13 5.57 -2.12 5.98
N GLY A 14 5.62 -0.90 6.53
CA GLY A 14 5.12 0.32 5.91
C GLY A 14 5.83 0.67 4.60
N GLY A 15 7.08 0.23 4.43
CA GLY A 15 7.83 0.41 3.19
C GLY A 15 7.23 -0.33 1.98
N SER A 16 6.32 -1.29 2.18
CA SER A 16 5.55 -1.92 1.10
C SER A 16 4.16 -1.30 0.91
N CYS A 17 3.77 -0.31 1.70
CA CYS A 17 2.46 0.32 1.62
C CYS A 17 2.46 1.42 0.57
N ALA A 18 1.79 1.18 -0.57
CA ALA A 18 1.74 2.13 -1.67
C ALA A 18 1.12 3.49 -1.28
N ARG A 19 0.11 3.51 -0.38
CA ARG A 19 -0.44 4.75 0.19
C ARG A 19 0.61 5.59 0.90
N TYR A 20 1.40 4.96 1.76
CA TYR A 20 2.42 5.65 2.56
C TYR A 20 3.58 6.12 1.69
N ARG A 21 3.91 5.37 0.63
CA ARG A 21 4.85 5.81 -0.41
C ARG A 21 4.27 6.84 -1.38
N GLY A 22 3.05 7.31 -1.12
CA GLY A 22 2.39 8.35 -1.89
C GLY A 22 1.97 7.95 -3.30
N TYR A 23 1.87 6.65 -3.62
CA TYR A 23 1.39 6.16 -4.92
C TYR A 23 2.05 6.82 -6.15
N THR A 24 3.31 7.26 -6.05
CA THR A 24 3.92 8.18 -7.03
C THR A 24 3.76 7.75 -8.49
N ALA A 25 4.08 6.50 -8.84
CA ALA A 25 3.92 5.98 -10.20
C ALA A 25 2.45 5.92 -10.65
N PHE A 26 1.54 5.52 -9.77
CA PHE A 26 0.11 5.47 -10.06
C PHE A 26 -0.48 6.87 -10.26
N ARG A 27 -0.11 7.84 -9.41
CA ARG A 27 -0.54 9.24 -9.53
C ARG A 27 -0.02 9.87 -10.83
N ALA A 28 1.24 9.63 -11.16
CA ALA A 28 1.84 10.09 -12.40
C ALA A 28 1.14 9.49 -13.62
N ALA A 29 0.80 8.19 -13.59
CA ALA A 29 0.03 7.55 -14.65
C ALA A 29 -1.38 8.13 -14.80
N ALA A 30 -2.07 8.41 -13.68
CA ALA A 30 -3.39 9.03 -13.70
C ALA A 30 -3.35 10.45 -14.29
N ALA A 31 -2.35 11.25 -13.92
CA ALA A 31 -2.12 12.58 -14.49
C ALA A 31 -1.83 12.51 -16.00
N LEU A 32 -0.91 11.64 -16.41
CA LEU A 32 -0.55 11.47 -17.81
C LEU A 32 -1.75 11.04 -18.66
N LEU A 33 -2.54 10.07 -18.18
CA LEU A 33 -3.72 9.61 -18.89
C LEU A 33 -4.78 10.72 -19.04
N ALA A 34 -4.94 11.56 -18.01
CA ALA A 34 -5.84 12.71 -18.07
C ALA A 34 -5.42 13.70 -19.17
N GLU A 35 -4.12 14.04 -19.23
CA GLU A 35 -3.57 14.93 -20.26
C GLU A 35 -3.73 14.33 -21.67
N ILE A 36 -3.49 13.03 -21.85
CA ILE A 36 -3.68 12.35 -23.14
C ILE A 36 -5.14 12.42 -23.57
N CYS A 37 -6.10 12.13 -22.68
CA CYS A 37 -7.52 12.21 -23.00
C CYS A 37 -7.95 13.63 -23.41
N ASP A 38 -7.46 14.65 -22.70
CA ASP A 38 -7.77 16.04 -22.99
C ASP A 38 -7.14 16.50 -24.31
N ALA A 39 -5.89 16.08 -24.61
CA ALA A 39 -5.20 16.37 -25.87
C ALA A 39 -5.89 15.77 -27.10
N HIS A 40 -6.53 14.61 -26.96
CA HIS A 40 -7.35 14.00 -28.02
C HIS A 40 -8.79 14.53 -28.06
N GLY A 41 -9.11 15.56 -27.27
CA GLY A 41 -10.40 16.23 -27.27
C GLY A 41 -11.56 15.35 -26.82
N PHE A 42 -11.32 14.30 -26.03
CA PHE A 42 -12.35 13.33 -25.61
C PHE A 42 -13.55 14.02 -24.97
N ARG A 43 -13.31 15.10 -24.21
CA ARG A 43 -14.36 15.94 -23.62
C ARG A 43 -15.40 16.47 -24.62
N TYR A 44 -15.02 16.71 -25.88
CA TYR A 44 -15.89 17.37 -26.86
C TYR A 44 -16.82 16.41 -27.59
N TRP A 45 -16.40 15.16 -27.81
CA TRP A 45 -17.12 14.20 -28.63
C TRP A 45 -17.58 12.97 -27.84
N MET A 46 -16.78 12.48 -26.89
CA MET A 46 -17.07 11.20 -26.22
C MET A 46 -18.42 11.18 -25.48
N PRO A 47 -18.83 12.23 -24.73
CA PRO A 47 -20.17 12.24 -24.10
C PRO A 47 -21.34 12.13 -25.09
N LYS A 48 -21.12 12.54 -26.34
CA LYS A 48 -22.14 12.51 -27.40
C LYS A 48 -22.16 11.17 -28.10
N GLU A 49 -21.00 10.64 -28.43
CA GLU A 49 -20.84 9.45 -29.29
C GLU A 49 -20.80 8.12 -28.52
N VAL A 50 -20.38 8.12 -27.25
CA VAL A 50 -20.22 6.90 -26.44
C VAL A 50 -21.18 6.95 -25.26
N LYS A 51 -22.22 6.11 -25.26
CA LYS A 51 -23.31 6.16 -24.25
C LYS A 51 -23.10 5.19 -23.10
N GLU A 52 -22.31 4.15 -23.31
CA GLU A 52 -21.94 3.13 -22.34
C GLU A 52 -20.86 3.60 -21.34
N PHE A 53 -20.26 4.77 -21.57
CA PHE A 53 -19.15 5.29 -20.77
C PHE A 53 -19.36 6.74 -20.37
N ASN A 54 -19.15 7.05 -19.08
CA ASN A 54 -19.24 8.41 -18.57
C ASN A 54 -17.84 9.04 -18.49
N TYR A 55 -17.48 9.80 -19.53
CA TYR A 55 -16.18 10.48 -19.59
C TYR A 55 -15.97 11.48 -18.45
N ASP A 56 -17.01 12.23 -18.07
CA ASP A 56 -16.88 13.26 -17.03
C ASP A 56 -16.56 12.64 -15.67
N GLU A 57 -17.21 11.54 -15.31
CA GLU A 57 -16.90 10.80 -14.08
C GLU A 57 -15.52 10.13 -14.13
N PHE A 58 -15.14 9.58 -15.28
CA PHE A 58 -13.80 9.05 -15.48
C PHE A 58 -12.72 10.12 -15.30
N ARG A 59 -12.91 11.31 -15.90
CA ARG A 59 -11.96 12.42 -15.83
C ARG A 59 -11.82 12.96 -14.41
N LYS A 60 -12.92 13.05 -13.64
CA LYS A 60 -12.91 13.36 -12.21
C LYS A 60 -12.13 12.32 -11.41
N GLY A 61 -12.32 11.04 -11.74
CA GLY A 61 -11.55 9.93 -11.15
C GLY A 61 -10.05 10.09 -11.36
N LEU A 62 -9.60 10.35 -12.59
CA LEU A 62 -8.18 10.58 -12.89
C LEU A 62 -7.61 11.79 -12.14
N GLU A 63 -8.38 12.88 -12.03
CA GLU A 63 -7.98 14.05 -11.25
C GLU A 63 -7.85 13.73 -9.75
N PHE A 64 -8.80 12.97 -9.19
CA PHE A 64 -8.70 12.51 -7.80
C PHE A 64 -7.47 11.64 -7.57
N PHE A 65 -7.19 10.72 -8.51
CA PHE A 65 -6.07 9.80 -8.40
C PHE A 65 -4.70 10.45 -8.60
N SER A 66 -4.59 11.61 -9.25
CA SER A 66 -3.30 12.28 -9.47
C SER A 66 -2.84 13.13 -8.27
N LYS A 67 -3.78 13.57 -7.42
CA LYS A 67 -3.54 14.47 -6.29
C LYS A 67 -2.81 13.81 -5.12
N GLU A 68 -1.90 14.56 -4.49
CA GLU A 68 -1.18 14.12 -3.29
C GLU A 68 -1.85 14.49 -1.97
N ASP A 69 -2.74 15.47 -1.99
CA ASP A 69 -3.49 15.99 -0.85
C ASP A 69 -4.82 15.25 -0.64
N THR A 70 -4.87 13.98 -1.01
CA THR A 70 -6.08 13.14 -0.89
C THR A 70 -5.90 12.06 0.16
N TRP A 71 -7.02 11.44 0.56
CA TRP A 71 -6.99 10.27 1.42
C TRP A 71 -6.11 9.14 0.85
N LEU A 72 -5.89 9.05 -0.46
CA LEU A 72 -5.04 8.00 -1.03
C LEU A 72 -3.60 8.08 -0.53
N VAL A 73 -3.09 9.27 -0.20
CA VAL A 73 -1.73 9.42 0.34
C VAL A 73 -1.81 9.39 1.85
N CYS A 74 -1.10 8.43 2.45
CA CYS A 74 -1.06 8.30 3.92
C CYS A 74 0.10 9.14 4.47
N PRO A 75 -0.15 10.14 5.33
CA PRO A 75 0.90 11.05 5.78
C PRO A 75 1.82 10.47 6.87
N ALA A 76 1.40 9.41 7.57
CA ALA A 76 2.03 9.07 8.86
C ALA A 76 2.39 7.58 9.06
N CYS A 77 2.08 6.68 8.12
CA CYS A 77 2.27 5.23 8.28
C CYS A 77 1.57 4.65 9.54
N CYS A 78 1.74 3.36 9.82
CA CYS A 78 1.00 2.66 10.88
C CYS A 78 1.24 3.26 12.28
N LYS A 79 2.50 3.43 12.68
CA LYS A 79 2.87 3.92 14.03
C LYS A 79 2.75 5.44 14.17
N GLY A 80 2.77 6.20 13.08
CA GLY A 80 2.39 7.62 13.11
C GLY A 80 0.88 7.87 13.04
N GLY A 81 0.05 6.82 13.14
CA GLY A 81 -1.41 6.96 13.25
C GLY A 81 -2.18 6.78 11.93
N GLY A 82 -1.50 6.62 10.80
CA GLY A 82 -2.09 6.39 9.49
C GLY A 82 -2.50 4.94 9.24
N GLY A 83 -3.54 4.77 8.41
CA GLY A 83 -4.05 3.45 8.00
C GLY A 83 -4.61 2.59 9.13
N GLY A 84 -4.90 1.32 8.80
CA GLY A 84 -5.48 0.33 9.71
C GLY A 84 -7.02 0.29 9.63
N PRO A 85 -7.64 -0.90 9.57
CA PRO A 85 -9.09 -1.03 9.74
C PRO A 85 -9.49 -0.73 11.21
N PRO A 86 -10.78 -0.47 11.49
CA PRO A 86 -11.27 -0.23 12.85
C PRO A 86 -10.81 -1.28 13.89
N ASP A 87 -10.69 -2.54 13.48
CA ASP A 87 -10.30 -3.65 14.36
C ASP A 87 -8.78 -3.90 14.46
N CYS A 88 -7.96 -2.93 14.09
CA CYS A 88 -6.49 -3.03 14.14
C CYS A 88 -5.97 -3.34 15.55
N VAL A 89 -4.90 -4.15 15.65
CA VAL A 89 -4.22 -4.47 16.92
C VAL A 89 -3.45 -3.30 17.54
N ARG A 90 -3.43 -2.12 16.92
CA ARG A 90 -2.69 -0.91 17.35
C ARG A 90 -2.93 -0.60 18.83
N ASP A 91 -4.18 -0.34 19.20
CA ASP A 91 -4.51 0.12 20.56
C ASP A 91 -4.19 -0.95 21.60
N CYS A 92 -4.30 -2.23 21.23
CA CYS A 92 -3.90 -3.34 22.09
C CYS A 92 -2.38 -3.36 22.30
N CYS A 93 -1.60 -3.21 21.24
CA CYS A 93 -0.13 -3.16 21.33
C CYS A 93 0.33 -1.97 22.17
N GLN A 94 -0.31 -0.80 21.99
CA GLN A 94 -0.03 0.40 22.80
C GLN A 94 -0.34 0.17 24.28
N ARG A 95 -1.50 -0.43 24.62
CA ARG A 95 -1.84 -0.77 26.03
C ARG A 95 -0.88 -1.78 26.66
N HIS A 96 -0.41 -2.76 25.90
CA HIS A 96 0.52 -3.78 26.39
C HIS A 96 1.99 -3.35 26.32
N GLY A 97 2.30 -2.17 25.78
CA GLY A 97 3.66 -1.66 25.66
C GLY A 97 4.54 -2.47 24.70
N VAL A 98 3.96 -3.13 23.70
CA VAL A 98 4.68 -3.94 22.71
C VAL A 98 4.74 -3.25 21.36
N ASP A 99 5.86 -3.40 20.66
CA ASP A 99 6.09 -2.72 19.39
C ASP A 99 5.51 -3.50 18.20
N VAL A 100 5.48 -4.83 18.33
CA VAL A 100 4.78 -5.76 17.43
C VAL A 100 3.91 -6.69 18.26
N CYS A 101 2.69 -6.96 17.80
CA CYS A 101 1.75 -7.87 18.47
C CYS A 101 2.36 -9.25 18.78
N PHE A 102 3.32 -9.71 17.97
CA PHE A 102 4.02 -10.99 18.12
C PHE A 102 4.92 -11.07 19.37
N GLU A 103 5.29 -9.91 19.92
CA GLU A 103 6.10 -9.74 21.13
C GLU A 103 5.24 -9.75 22.40
N CYS A 104 3.91 -9.71 22.26
CA CYS A 104 3.01 -9.83 23.40
C CYS A 104 3.09 -11.23 24.02
N PRO A 105 3.23 -11.36 25.36
CA PRO A 105 3.24 -12.65 26.05
C PRO A 105 1.98 -13.49 25.83
N GLU A 106 0.85 -12.84 25.55
CA GLU A 106 -0.42 -13.50 25.28
C GLU A 106 -0.55 -13.96 23.81
N PHE A 107 0.41 -13.64 22.94
CA PHE A 107 0.32 -13.98 21.52
C PHE A 107 0.67 -15.47 21.28
N PRO A 108 -0.21 -16.25 20.63
CA PRO A 108 -1.46 -15.84 20.00
C PRO A 108 -2.65 -15.84 20.97
N CYS A 109 -3.41 -14.74 21.01
CA CYS A 109 -4.61 -14.61 21.84
C CYS A 109 -5.90 -14.75 21.02
N ASP A 110 -7.05 -14.77 21.68
CA ASP A 110 -8.37 -14.94 21.06
C ASP A 110 -8.69 -13.93 19.95
N ARG A 111 -8.14 -12.71 20.04
CA ARG A 111 -8.32 -11.66 19.03
C ARG A 111 -7.66 -12.00 17.69
N VAL A 112 -6.57 -12.78 17.69
CA VAL A 112 -5.70 -12.99 16.51
C VAL A 112 -5.53 -14.45 16.14
N LYS A 113 -5.99 -15.40 16.97
CA LYS A 113 -5.87 -16.84 16.70
C LYS A 113 -6.56 -17.30 15.40
N GLY A 114 -7.53 -16.54 14.90
CA GLY A 114 -8.20 -16.80 13.63
C GLY A 114 -7.46 -16.26 12.40
N ASP A 115 -6.52 -15.32 12.57
CA ASP A 115 -5.78 -14.71 11.46
C ASP A 115 -4.54 -15.56 11.09
N LYS A 116 -4.76 -16.53 10.19
CA LYS A 116 -3.72 -17.46 9.73
C LYS A 116 -2.50 -16.75 9.13
N ASP A 117 -2.69 -15.62 8.44
CA ASP A 117 -1.60 -14.86 7.83
C ASP A 117 -0.76 -14.13 8.88
N MET A 118 -1.41 -13.61 9.92
CA MET A 118 -0.74 -13.05 11.09
C MET A 118 0.05 -14.11 11.84
N LEU A 119 -0.51 -15.30 12.07
CA LEU A 119 0.21 -16.41 12.70
C LEU A 119 1.42 -16.87 11.88
N LYS A 120 1.28 -16.99 10.55
CA LYS A 120 2.39 -17.33 9.65
C LYS A 120 3.51 -16.28 9.72
N ARG A 121 3.17 -15.00 9.67
CA ARG A 121 4.15 -13.90 9.83
C ARG A 121 4.82 -13.92 11.19
N ALA A 122 4.09 -14.19 12.27
CA ALA A 122 4.66 -14.30 13.60
C ALA A 122 5.68 -15.44 13.68
N GLY A 123 5.39 -16.59 13.05
CA GLY A 123 6.34 -17.69 12.92
C GLY A 123 7.62 -17.28 12.17
N GLU A 124 7.49 -16.59 11.05
CA GLU A 124 8.64 -16.05 10.31
C GLU A 124 9.43 -15.01 11.11
N TYR A 125 8.74 -14.11 11.82
CA TYR A 125 9.35 -13.10 12.70
C TYR A 125 10.19 -13.75 13.80
N ARG A 126 9.64 -14.76 14.50
CA ARG A 126 10.34 -15.50 15.56
C ARG A 126 11.55 -16.25 15.02
N ARG A 127 11.44 -16.85 13.83
CA ARG A 127 12.54 -17.60 13.20
C ARG A 127 13.70 -16.68 12.78
N LEU A 128 13.39 -15.51 12.24
CA LEU A 128 14.39 -14.57 11.70
C LEU A 128 14.96 -13.62 12.76
N GLY A 129 14.25 -13.45 13.88
CA GLY A 129 14.47 -12.35 14.80
C GLY A 129 14.04 -11.01 14.19
N ARG A 130 13.97 -9.98 15.04
CA ARG A 130 13.52 -8.63 14.65
C ARG A 130 14.33 -8.04 13.49
N GLU A 131 15.65 -8.09 13.57
CA GLU A 131 16.50 -7.54 12.53
C GLU A 131 16.40 -8.31 11.20
N GLY A 132 16.39 -9.64 11.27
CA GLY A 132 16.26 -10.48 10.08
C GLY A 132 14.91 -10.29 9.39
N TRP A 133 13.86 -10.09 10.18
CA TRP A 133 12.54 -9.71 9.68
C TRP A 133 12.55 -8.36 8.96
N LEU A 134 13.12 -7.32 9.60
CA LEU A 134 13.22 -5.97 9.03
C LEU A 134 14.01 -5.96 7.71
N ARG A 135 15.16 -6.65 7.66
CA ARG A 135 15.96 -6.79 6.44
C ARG A 135 15.15 -7.42 5.30
N ARG A 136 14.54 -8.58 5.54
CA ARG A 136 13.70 -9.28 4.55
C ARG A 136 12.50 -8.44 4.10
N ALA A 137 11.87 -7.73 5.02
CA ALA A 137 10.72 -6.89 4.71
C ALA A 137 11.10 -5.67 3.86
N ALA A 138 12.25 -5.05 4.16
CA ALA A 138 12.81 -3.97 3.35
C ALA A 138 13.19 -4.45 1.93
N GLU A 139 13.86 -5.59 1.80
CA GLU A 139 14.18 -6.19 0.50
C GLU A 139 12.93 -6.46 -0.35
N LYS A 140 11.88 -7.01 0.26
CA LYS A 140 10.58 -7.21 -0.41
C LYS A 140 9.97 -5.88 -0.87
N ALA A 141 10.01 -4.86 -0.02
CA ALA A 141 9.51 -3.53 -0.34
C ALA A 141 10.28 -2.86 -1.49
N GLU A 142 11.60 -3.03 -1.56
CA GLU A 142 12.45 -2.57 -2.66
C GLU A 142 12.11 -3.29 -3.98
N ARG A 143 11.74 -4.57 -3.90
CA ARG A 143 11.27 -5.36 -5.05
C ARG A 143 9.83 -5.04 -5.50
N GLY A 144 9.11 -4.18 -4.79
CA GLY A 144 7.73 -3.80 -5.13
C GLY A 144 6.68 -4.81 -4.65
N PHE A 145 6.94 -5.51 -3.54
CA PHE A 145 5.98 -6.43 -2.93
C PHE A 145 4.67 -5.73 -2.52
N GLU A 146 3.53 -6.28 -2.92
CA GLU A 146 2.19 -5.87 -2.54
C GLU A 146 1.54 -6.95 -1.66
N PHE A 147 1.00 -6.55 -0.51
CA PHE A 147 0.58 -7.50 0.51
C PHE A 147 -0.73 -8.23 0.15
N HIS A 148 -1.71 -7.55 -0.42
CA HIS A 148 -3.02 -8.12 -0.76
C HIS A 148 -2.92 -9.19 -1.84
N THR A 149 -1.99 -9.03 -2.79
CA THR A 149 -1.79 -10.03 -3.85
C THR A 149 -0.69 -11.03 -3.53
N GLY A 150 0.22 -10.68 -2.61
CA GLY A 150 1.37 -11.50 -2.25
C GLY A 150 2.46 -11.56 -3.33
N LYS A 151 2.45 -10.61 -4.28
CA LYS A 151 3.33 -10.59 -5.45
C LYS A 151 4.20 -9.33 -5.49
N CYS A 152 5.31 -9.39 -6.22
CA CYS A 152 6.15 -8.22 -6.47
C CYS A 152 5.78 -7.61 -7.83
N TYR A 153 5.49 -6.31 -7.86
CA TYR A 153 5.24 -5.58 -9.09
C TYR A 153 6.36 -4.59 -9.34
N ARG A 154 6.92 -4.62 -10.54
CA ARG A 154 7.78 -3.56 -11.04
C ARG A 154 7.10 -2.89 -12.21
N VAL A 155 6.82 -1.60 -12.08
CA VAL A 155 6.30 -0.77 -13.17
C VAL A 155 7.47 0.05 -13.71
N CYS A 156 7.94 -0.30 -14.89
CA CYS A 156 8.95 0.47 -15.61
C CYS A 156 8.32 1.14 -16.83
N VAL A 157 8.77 2.35 -17.13
CA VAL A 157 8.53 2.99 -18.43
C VAL A 157 9.86 2.93 -19.20
N GLU A 158 9.92 2.08 -20.21
CA GLU A 158 11.05 1.96 -21.14
C GLU A 158 10.52 2.20 -22.56
N ASP A 159 11.12 3.14 -23.30
CA ASP A 159 10.74 3.47 -24.68
C ASP A 159 9.24 3.73 -24.89
N GLY A 160 8.59 4.40 -23.93
CA GLY A 160 7.15 4.69 -23.97
C GLY A 160 6.23 3.48 -23.73
N LYS A 161 6.78 2.32 -23.39
CA LYS A 161 6.01 1.10 -23.06
C LYS A 161 6.01 0.87 -21.55
N LEU A 162 4.80 0.73 -20.99
CA LEU A 162 4.63 0.29 -19.61
C LEU A 162 4.95 -1.21 -19.55
N LYS A 163 6.04 -1.59 -18.87
CA LYS A 163 6.31 -2.99 -18.54
C LYS A 163 5.92 -3.20 -17.08
N SER A 164 5.02 -4.15 -16.86
CA SER A 164 4.76 -4.71 -15.54
C SER A 164 5.25 -6.15 -15.51
N SER A 165 6.26 -6.45 -14.70
CA SER A 165 6.62 -7.83 -14.39
C SER A 165 6.09 -8.19 -13.01
N CYS A 166 5.64 -9.44 -12.90
CA CYS A 166 5.20 -10.04 -11.65
C CYS A 166 6.11 -11.25 -11.39
N ASP A 167 6.90 -11.18 -10.31
CA ASP A 167 7.70 -12.33 -9.85
C ASP A 167 6.80 -13.39 -9.19
#